data_AF-A0A4P7Z0M9-F1
#
_entry.id   AF-A0A4P7Z0M9-F1
#
_cell.length_a   1.000
_cell.length_b   1.000
_cell.length_c   1.000
_cell.angle_alpha   90.00
_cell.angle_beta   90.00
_cell.angle_gamma   90.00
#
_symmetry.space_group_name_H-M   'P 1'
#
loop_
_entity.id
_entity.type
_entity.pdbx_description
1 polymer ?
#
loop_
_entity_poly.entity_id
_entity_poly.type
_entity_poly.pdbx_seq_one_letter_code
_entity_poly.pdbx_strand_id
1 'polypeptide(L)'
;MPKKDLMKGVEVVHKLPGRKPKPAMRAIDPDEIRRQVAPFADRLPSQTAPTAVTSTTDKPLRGEVLPPVPQSLDEFDAAISEELVRARKSYLRIGELLSVADETLQPEQRAELVKRLGARFDLKKSALTQMMKAFRAIRSGRIPEVVASAGYTAVYTLANLDDESREKAKSAGLFRSGVRQADVRAFVQELKAPRNDKGKKEALEAELERLLARVEKVRAELAQFS
;
A
#
# COMPACT_ATOMS: atom_id res chain seq x y z
N MET A 1 -9.70 -53.63 -38.01
CA MET A 1 -9.81 -54.21 -36.65
C MET A 1 -8.83 -53.49 -35.72
N PRO A 2 -9.07 -53.45 -34.40
CA PRO A 2 -9.68 -52.41 -33.55
C PRO A 2 -8.58 -51.48 -32.91
N LYS A 3 -8.75 -50.49 -32.03
CA LYS A 3 -9.70 -50.22 -30.93
C LYS A 3 -9.87 -48.71 -30.74
N LYS A 4 -11.08 -48.34 -30.32
CA LYS A 4 -11.45 -47.08 -29.68
C LYS A 4 -10.63 -46.91 -28.41
N ASP A 5 -10.08 -45.72 -28.19
CA ASP A 5 -9.74 -45.28 -26.83
C ASP A 5 -10.62 -44.10 -26.44
N LEU A 6 -11.22 -44.31 -25.28
CA LEU A 6 -12.32 -43.61 -24.66
C LEU A 6 -11.73 -43.01 -23.39
N MET A 7 -11.34 -41.74 -23.40
CA MET A 7 -11.04 -41.03 -22.15
C MET A 7 -12.01 -39.88 -21.97
N LYS A 8 -13.11 -40.25 -21.31
CA LYS A 8 -14.05 -39.36 -20.63
C LYS A 8 -13.34 -38.57 -19.52
N GLY A 9 -13.71 -37.30 -19.41
CA GLY A 9 -13.92 -36.56 -18.17
C GLY A 9 -12.87 -36.68 -17.08
N VAL A 10 -11.92 -35.73 -17.06
CA VAL A 10 -11.19 -35.39 -15.84
C VAL A 10 -11.80 -34.11 -15.29
N GLU A 11 -12.78 -34.29 -14.41
CA GLU A 11 -13.35 -33.22 -13.58
C GLU A 11 -12.36 -32.97 -12.43
N VAL A 12 -11.59 -31.88 -12.50
CA VAL A 12 -10.69 -31.49 -11.41
C VAL A 12 -11.52 -30.81 -10.33
N VAL A 13 -12.03 -31.61 -9.38
CA VAL A 13 -12.69 -31.12 -8.18
C VAL A 13 -11.64 -30.46 -7.28
N HIS A 14 -11.55 -29.13 -7.34
CA HIS A 14 -10.81 -28.34 -6.36
C HIS A 14 -11.53 -28.40 -5.00
N LYS A 15 -11.12 -29.36 -4.16
CA LYS A 15 -11.56 -29.46 -2.77
C LYS A 15 -10.91 -28.30 -1.98
N LEU A 16 -11.68 -27.26 -1.67
CA LEU A 16 -11.26 -26.18 -0.77
C LEU A 16 -10.93 -26.78 0.62
N PRO A 17 -9.81 -26.39 1.26
CA PRO A 17 -9.48 -26.88 2.59
C PRO A 17 -10.49 -26.35 3.61
N GLY A 18 -11.18 -27.28 4.29
CA GLY A 18 -12.15 -26.98 5.33
C GLY A 18 -11.50 -26.23 6.50
N ARG A 19 -12.05 -25.05 6.83
CA ARG A 19 -11.73 -24.31 8.05
C ARG A 19 -12.20 -25.11 9.25
N LYS A 20 -11.28 -25.51 10.14
CA LYS A 20 -11.63 -26.02 11.47
C LYS A 20 -12.31 -24.91 12.28
N PRO A 21 -13.41 -25.18 13.00
CA PRO A 21 -14.01 -24.19 13.89
C PRO A 21 -13.05 -23.85 15.04
N LYS A 22 -12.93 -22.56 15.35
CA LYS A 22 -12.17 -22.07 16.51
C LYS A 22 -12.83 -22.60 17.80
N PRO A 23 -12.07 -23.11 18.77
CA PRO A 23 -12.62 -23.42 20.08
C PRO A 23 -13.15 -22.13 20.71
N ALA A 24 -14.40 -22.15 21.17
CA ALA A 24 -15.01 -21.05 21.91
C ALA A 24 -14.15 -20.80 23.16
N MET A 25 -13.66 -19.56 23.31
CA MET A 25 -13.02 -19.14 24.54
C MET A 25 -14.06 -19.25 25.66
N ARG A 26 -13.75 -20.05 26.68
CA ARG A 26 -14.55 -20.09 27.91
C ARG A 26 -14.62 -18.67 28.45
N ALA A 27 -15.83 -18.15 28.65
CA ALA A 27 -16.03 -16.89 29.34
C ALA A 27 -15.46 -17.05 30.76
N ILE A 28 -14.45 -16.24 31.09
CA ILE A 28 -13.84 -16.25 32.41
C ILE A 28 -14.85 -15.59 33.34
N ASP A 29 -15.31 -16.34 34.35
CA ASP A 29 -16.25 -15.83 35.34
C ASP A 29 -15.52 -14.85 36.28
N PRO A 30 -15.93 -13.56 36.33
CA PRO A 30 -15.25 -12.55 37.15
C PRO A 30 -15.28 -12.87 38.65
N ASP A 31 -16.25 -13.67 39.12
CA ASP A 31 -16.34 -14.05 40.53
C ASP A 31 -15.37 -15.19 40.87
N GLU A 32 -14.99 -16.02 39.90
CA GLU A 32 -13.96 -17.06 40.08
C GLU A 32 -12.57 -16.43 40.21
N ILE A 33 -12.28 -15.39 39.41
CA ILE A 33 -11.04 -14.60 39.57
C ILE A 33 -10.98 -14.00 40.96
N ARG A 34 -12.04 -13.31 41.42
CA ARG A 34 -12.05 -12.66 42.75
C ARG A 34 -11.79 -13.63 43.89
N ARG A 35 -12.36 -14.84 43.84
CA ARG A 35 -12.08 -15.88 44.85
C ARG A 35 -10.63 -16.35 44.83
N GLN A 36 -9.99 -16.39 43.66
CA GLN A 36 -8.59 -16.83 43.53
C GLN A 36 -7.58 -15.76 43.99
N VAL A 37 -7.88 -14.46 43.83
CA VAL A 37 -6.98 -13.37 44.28
C VAL A 37 -7.21 -12.94 45.74
N ALA A 38 -8.36 -13.26 46.34
CA ALA A 38 -8.66 -12.93 47.74
C ALA A 38 -7.56 -13.34 48.75
N PRO A 39 -6.97 -14.55 48.73
CA PRO A 39 -5.94 -14.95 49.69
C PRO A 39 -4.57 -14.25 49.49
N PHE A 40 -4.40 -13.47 48.42
CA PHE A 40 -3.17 -12.72 48.13
C PHE A 40 -3.30 -11.21 48.43
N ALA A 41 -4.51 -10.72 48.72
CA ALA A 41 -4.77 -9.31 48.97
C ALA A 41 -4.05 -8.78 50.23
N ASP A 42 -3.92 -9.61 51.27
CA ASP A 42 -3.30 -9.23 52.55
C ASP A 42 -1.75 -9.22 52.51
N ARG A 43 -1.14 -9.61 51.38
CA ARG A 43 0.33 -9.63 51.21
C ARG A 43 0.85 -8.56 50.26
N LEU A 44 -0.01 -7.67 49.76
CA LEU A 44 0.40 -6.57 48.91
C LEU A 44 0.79 -5.35 49.77
N PRO A 45 2.02 -4.82 49.65
CA PRO A 45 2.33 -3.53 50.27
C PRO A 45 1.38 -2.48 49.69
N SER A 46 0.65 -1.80 50.58
CA SER A 46 -0.23 -0.67 50.22
C SER A 46 0.57 0.35 49.42
N GLN A 47 0.20 0.53 48.15
CA GLN A 47 0.69 1.63 47.34
C GLN A 47 0.12 2.93 47.92
N THR A 48 0.99 3.73 48.54
CA THR A 48 0.82 5.18 48.54
C THR A 48 0.74 5.67 47.08
N ALA A 49 -0.13 6.65 46.85
CA ALA A 49 -0.50 7.23 45.56
C ALA A 49 0.65 7.36 44.54
N PRO A 50 0.36 7.18 43.23
CA PRO A 50 1.39 7.23 42.19
C PRO A 50 1.87 8.66 42.00
N THR A 51 2.95 9.02 42.69
CA THR A 51 3.85 10.07 42.20
C THR A 51 4.43 9.55 40.89
N ALA A 52 4.22 10.30 39.82
CA ALA A 52 4.62 9.99 38.45
C ALA A 52 5.98 9.28 38.38
N VAL A 53 5.94 8.02 37.98
CA VAL A 53 7.14 7.25 37.68
C VAL A 53 7.69 7.79 36.37
N THR A 54 8.74 8.59 36.48
CA THR A 54 9.67 8.89 35.39
C THR A 54 10.27 7.59 34.89
N SER A 55 9.63 7.01 33.87
CA SER A 55 10.20 5.92 33.10
C SER A 55 10.90 6.49 31.88
N THR A 56 12.12 6.00 31.70
CA THR A 56 12.86 5.84 30.45
C THR A 56 13.47 7.09 29.80
N THR A 57 14.77 7.26 30.04
CA THR A 57 15.78 7.34 28.98
C THR A 57 15.50 8.31 27.83
N ASP A 58 15.36 9.60 28.12
CA ASP A 58 15.71 10.63 27.14
C ASP A 58 16.49 11.72 27.87
N LYS A 59 17.82 11.63 27.76
CA LYS A 59 18.68 12.77 28.07
C LYS A 59 18.40 13.77 26.93
N PRO A 60 17.75 14.92 27.19
CA PRO A 60 17.52 15.89 26.13
C PRO A 60 18.88 16.30 25.57
N LEU A 61 19.02 16.16 24.26
CA LEU A 61 20.10 16.79 23.52
C LEU A 61 20.01 18.29 23.81
N ARG A 62 20.93 18.74 24.67
CA ARG A 62 21.40 20.12 24.88
C ARG A 62 20.56 21.20 24.17
N GLY A 63 19.59 21.78 24.88
CA GLY A 63 19.05 23.12 24.58
C GLY A 63 17.79 23.21 23.71
N GLU A 64 17.16 22.10 23.32
CA GLU A 64 15.82 22.18 22.71
C GLU A 64 14.77 22.49 23.78
N VAL A 65 14.28 23.73 23.77
CA VAL A 65 13.02 24.10 24.41
C VAL A 65 11.96 23.21 23.78
N LEU A 66 11.41 22.26 24.56
CA LEU A 66 10.32 21.41 24.09
C LEU A 66 9.20 22.35 23.60
N PRO A 67 8.71 22.20 22.36
CA PRO A 67 7.60 23.02 21.89
C PRO A 67 6.41 22.85 22.87
N PRO A 68 5.65 23.93 23.13
CA PRO A 68 4.49 23.83 24.00
C PRO A 68 3.56 22.73 23.47
N VAL A 69 3.06 21.88 24.37
CA VAL A 69 2.14 20.81 24.02
C VAL A 69 0.87 21.46 23.45
N PRO A 70 0.45 21.13 22.22
CA PRO A 70 -0.81 21.62 21.64
C PRO A 70 -1.99 21.37 22.59
N GLN A 71 -2.88 22.36 22.74
CA GLN A 71 -4.02 22.28 23.66
C GLN A 71 -5.39 22.29 22.96
N SER A 72 -5.42 22.57 21.65
CA SER A 72 -6.65 22.57 20.84
C SER A 72 -6.54 21.66 19.62
N LEU A 73 -7.68 21.26 19.05
CA LEU A 73 -7.73 20.43 17.84
C LEU A 73 -6.96 21.07 16.69
N ASP A 74 -7.14 22.38 16.49
CA ASP A 74 -6.48 23.14 15.43
C ASP A 74 -4.95 23.22 15.65
N GLU A 75 -4.51 23.37 16.90
CA GLU A 75 -3.08 23.32 17.24
C GLU A 75 -2.48 21.93 17.02
N PHE A 76 -3.22 20.86 17.35
CA PHE A 76 -2.78 19.49 17.07
C PHE A 76 -2.68 19.23 15.56
N ASP A 77 -3.67 19.65 14.78
CA ASP A 77 -3.65 19.51 13.32
C ASP A 77 -2.46 20.25 12.70
N ALA A 78 -2.20 21.49 13.13
CA ALA A 78 -1.06 22.28 12.68
C ALA A 78 0.29 21.62 13.04
N ALA A 79 0.46 21.19 14.29
CA ALA A 79 1.70 20.57 14.76
C ALA A 79 1.97 19.23 14.07
N ILE A 80 0.95 18.37 13.94
CA ILE A 80 1.08 17.09 13.22
C ILE A 80 1.38 17.34 11.74
N SER A 81 0.72 18.31 11.12
CA SER A 81 0.95 18.66 9.72
C SER A 81 2.38 19.12 9.46
N GLU A 82 2.95 19.94 10.36
CA GLU A 82 4.35 20.36 10.27
C GLU A 82 5.31 19.16 10.35
N GLU A 83 5.12 18.29 11.36
CA GLU A 83 5.97 17.11 11.52
C GLU A 83 5.84 16.13 10.36
N LEU A 84 4.65 15.98 9.78
CA LEU A 84 4.47 15.20 8.56
C LEU A 84 5.23 15.81 7.37
N VAL A 85 5.23 17.13 7.20
CA VAL A 85 6.01 17.80 6.15
C VAL A 85 7.51 17.58 6.38
N ARG A 86 7.98 17.71 7.62
CA ARG A 86 9.38 17.46 8.00
C ARG A 86 9.78 16.02 7.74
N ALA A 87 8.96 15.05 8.13
CA ALA A 87 9.19 13.63 7.87
C ALA A 87 9.30 13.33 6.36
N ARG A 88 8.42 13.90 5.53
CA ARG A 88 8.47 13.74 4.06
C ARG A 88 9.78 14.25 3.47
N LYS A 89 10.26 15.42 3.90
CA LYS A 89 11.57 15.95 3.50
C LYS A 89 12.71 15.02 3.93
N SER A 90 12.67 14.52 5.16
CA SER A 90 13.67 13.57 5.67
C SER A 90 13.71 12.27 4.85
N TYR A 91 12.57 11.72 4.43
CA TYR A 91 12.55 10.53 3.58
C TYR A 91 13.18 10.74 2.20
N LEU A 92 13.00 11.92 1.60
CA LEU A 92 13.66 12.25 0.34
C LEU A 92 15.17 12.37 0.53
N ARG A 93 15.62 13.01 1.62
CA ARG A 93 17.04 13.10 1.97
C ARG A 93 17.66 11.73 2.21
N ILE A 94 16.94 10.81 2.84
CA ILE A 94 17.37 9.41 2.96
C ILE A 94 17.49 8.78 1.57
N GLY A 95 16.51 8.98 0.68
CA GLY A 95 16.55 8.51 -0.70
C GLY A 95 17.76 9.01 -1.48
N GLU A 96 18.14 10.27 -1.29
CA GLU A 96 19.36 10.86 -1.85
C GLU A 96 20.62 10.17 -1.34
N LEU A 97 20.78 10.04 -0.02
CA LEU A 97 21.93 9.38 0.60
C LEU A 97 22.05 7.92 0.15
N LEU A 98 20.93 7.21 0.01
CA LEU A 98 20.90 5.86 -0.53
C LEU A 98 21.33 5.82 -2.00
N SER A 99 20.93 6.82 -2.80
CA SER A 99 21.35 6.91 -4.21
C SER A 99 22.86 7.14 -4.32
N VAL A 100 23.42 8.03 -3.49
CA VAL A 100 24.87 8.27 -3.43
C VAL A 100 25.59 7.01 -2.97
N ALA A 101 25.13 6.37 -1.89
CA ALA A 101 25.72 5.13 -1.39
C ALA A 101 25.73 4.01 -2.44
N ASP A 102 24.69 3.91 -3.26
CA ASP A 102 24.62 2.94 -4.36
C ASP A 102 25.61 3.22 -5.50
N GLU A 103 25.97 4.49 -5.70
CA GLU A 103 26.97 4.94 -6.69
C GLU A 103 28.41 4.84 -6.14
N THR A 104 28.61 4.98 -4.82
CA THR A 104 29.96 5.10 -4.22
C THR A 104 30.45 3.85 -3.49
N LEU A 105 29.57 3.04 -2.90
CA LEU A 105 29.95 1.90 -2.07
C LEU A 105 30.03 0.61 -2.89
N GLN A 106 30.91 -0.31 -2.47
CA GLN A 106 30.94 -1.65 -3.03
C GLN A 106 29.64 -2.42 -2.71
N PRO A 107 29.23 -3.40 -3.55
CA PRO A 107 27.98 -4.14 -3.36
C PRO A 107 27.79 -4.73 -1.96
N GLU A 108 28.85 -5.23 -1.34
CA GLU A 108 28.86 -5.84 -0.01
C GLU A 108 28.64 -4.78 1.08
N GLN A 109 29.30 -3.63 0.95
CA GLN A 109 29.15 -2.50 1.87
C GLN A 109 27.73 -1.92 1.81
N ARG A 110 27.15 -1.81 0.61
CA ARG A 110 25.76 -1.39 0.42
C ARG A 110 24.78 -2.37 1.07
N ALA A 111 25.00 -3.67 0.90
CA ALA A 111 24.16 -4.69 1.53
C ALA A 111 24.21 -4.59 3.07
N GLU A 112 25.39 -4.38 3.64
CA GLU A 112 25.58 -4.20 5.07
C GLU A 112 24.94 -2.89 5.58
N LEU A 113 25.05 -1.78 4.84
CA LEU A 113 24.36 -0.53 5.17
C LEU A 113 22.84 -0.74 5.26
N VAL A 114 22.24 -1.37 4.25
CA VAL A 114 20.80 -1.67 4.22
C VAL A 114 20.40 -2.55 5.40
N LYS A 115 21.21 -3.57 5.74
CA LYS A 115 20.98 -4.44 6.89
C LYS A 115 21.02 -3.67 8.22
N ARG A 116 22.01 -2.81 8.41
CA ARG A 116 22.15 -1.97 9.62
C ARG A 116 20.99 -1.00 9.79
N LEU A 117 20.58 -0.33 8.70
CA LEU A 117 19.43 0.58 8.72
C LEU A 117 18.14 -0.17 9.07
N GLY A 118 17.93 -1.34 8.48
CA GLY A 118 16.77 -2.17 8.77
C GLY A 118 16.72 -2.64 10.22
N ALA A 119 17.85 -3.07 10.79
CA ALA A 119 17.92 -3.50 12.18
C ALA A 119 17.75 -2.34 13.18
N ARG A 120 18.30 -1.16 12.89
CA ARG A 120 18.28 -0.02 13.81
C ARG A 120 16.95 0.73 13.85
N PHE A 121 16.24 0.80 12.73
CA PHE A 121 15.04 1.65 12.58
C PHE A 121 13.78 0.86 12.19
N ASP A 122 13.83 -0.48 12.24
CA ASP A 122 12.76 -1.38 11.78
C ASP A 122 12.28 -1.09 10.34
N LEU A 123 13.23 -0.66 9.49
CA LEU A 123 12.94 -0.31 8.10
C LEU A 123 13.07 -1.53 7.19
N LYS A 124 11.99 -1.82 6.46
CA LYS A 124 12.01 -2.86 5.43
C LYS A 124 12.93 -2.43 4.29
N LYS A 125 13.70 -3.38 3.73
CA LYS A 125 14.51 -3.18 2.51
C LYS A 125 13.71 -2.55 1.37
N SER A 126 12.44 -2.93 1.23
CA SER A 126 11.55 -2.36 0.22
C SER A 126 11.31 -0.86 0.40
N ALA A 127 11.15 -0.37 1.63
CA ALA A 127 10.97 1.05 1.90
C ALA A 127 12.21 1.86 1.51
N LEU A 128 13.41 1.37 1.87
CA LEU A 128 14.68 2.00 1.48
C LEU A 128 14.83 2.07 -0.05
N THR A 129 14.55 0.96 -0.75
CA THR A 129 14.55 0.93 -2.22
C THR A 129 13.53 1.91 -2.81
N GLN A 130 12.35 2.04 -2.22
CA GLN A 130 11.32 2.99 -2.69
C GLN A 130 11.79 4.44 -2.51
N MET A 131 12.36 4.79 -1.35
CA MET A 131 12.90 6.13 -1.09
C MET A 131 13.98 6.49 -2.11
N MET A 132 14.94 5.59 -2.34
CA MET A 132 16.00 5.80 -3.33
C MET A 132 15.45 5.97 -4.74
N LYS A 133 14.53 5.10 -5.17
CA LYS A 133 13.91 5.19 -6.51
C LYS A 133 13.05 6.44 -6.68
N ALA A 134 12.31 6.85 -5.64
CA ALA A 134 11.53 8.08 -5.65
C ALA A 134 12.43 9.30 -5.84
N PHE A 135 13.52 9.38 -5.08
CA PHE A 135 14.52 10.44 -5.26
C PHE A 135 15.10 10.46 -6.68
N ARG A 136 15.53 9.30 -7.20
CA ARG A 136 16.07 9.21 -8.57
C ARG A 136 15.09 9.67 -9.63
N ALA A 137 13.80 9.36 -9.47
CA ALA A 137 12.76 9.77 -10.41
C ALA A 137 12.52 11.29 -10.39
N ILE A 138 12.67 11.93 -9.23
CA ILE A 138 12.63 13.39 -9.12
C ILE A 138 13.90 13.99 -9.74
N ARG A 139 15.08 13.50 -9.36
CA ARG A 139 16.38 13.97 -9.87
C ARG A 139 16.46 13.90 -11.40
N SER A 140 15.90 12.87 -12.03
CA SER A 140 15.90 12.73 -13.49
C SER A 140 14.83 13.54 -14.21
N GLY A 141 13.96 14.27 -13.48
CA GLY A 141 12.84 15.02 -14.05
C GLY A 141 11.67 14.15 -14.51
N ARG A 142 11.71 12.82 -14.31
CA ARG A 142 10.59 11.92 -14.65
C ARG A 142 9.34 12.24 -13.83
N ILE A 143 9.53 12.62 -12.57
CA ILE A 143 8.47 13.11 -11.68
C ILE A 143 8.82 14.54 -11.24
N PRO A 144 7.91 15.52 -11.38
CA PRO A 144 8.13 16.87 -10.88
C PRO A 144 8.35 16.90 -9.37
N GLU A 145 9.29 17.73 -8.92
CA GLU A 145 9.64 17.87 -7.50
C GLU A 145 8.43 18.28 -6.62
N VAL A 146 7.48 19.04 -7.18
CA VAL A 146 6.26 19.47 -6.47
C VAL A 146 5.42 18.29 -5.94
N VAL A 147 5.53 17.11 -6.57
CA VAL A 147 4.81 15.88 -6.17
C VAL A 147 5.44 15.25 -4.93
N ALA A 148 6.68 15.60 -4.60
CA ALA A 148 7.38 15.04 -3.44
C ALA A 148 6.69 15.34 -2.10
N SER A 149 5.88 16.41 -2.08
CA SER A 149 4.97 16.74 -0.98
C SER A 149 3.93 15.66 -0.68
N ALA A 150 3.60 14.78 -1.63
CA ALA A 150 2.71 13.63 -1.44
C ALA A 150 3.37 12.45 -0.72
N GLY A 151 4.70 12.50 -0.50
CA GLY A 151 5.50 11.45 0.12
C GLY A 151 6.14 10.48 -0.88
N TYR A 152 7.23 9.83 -0.45
CA TYR A 152 8.05 8.99 -1.32
C TYR A 152 7.29 7.81 -1.93
N THR A 153 6.28 7.26 -1.23
CA THR A 153 5.47 6.16 -1.76
C THR A 153 4.64 6.62 -2.97
N ALA A 154 4.03 7.80 -2.92
CA ALA A 154 3.27 8.35 -4.04
C ALA A 154 4.17 8.60 -5.26
N VAL A 155 5.33 9.22 -5.04
CA VAL A 155 6.35 9.44 -6.08
C VAL A 155 6.82 8.13 -6.67
N TYR A 156 7.16 7.14 -5.84
CA TYR A 156 7.57 5.81 -6.27
C TYR A 156 6.48 5.13 -7.12
N THR A 157 5.23 5.20 -6.68
CA THR A 157 4.11 4.63 -7.41
C THR A 157 3.94 5.26 -8.79
N LEU A 158 3.96 6.60 -8.89
CA LEU A 158 3.87 7.32 -10.16
C LEU A 158 5.07 7.04 -11.07
N ALA A 159 6.27 6.91 -10.49
CA ALA A 159 7.50 6.62 -11.25
C ALA A 159 7.46 5.24 -11.93
N ASN A 160 6.78 4.27 -11.34
CA ASN A 160 6.64 2.91 -11.87
C ASN A 160 5.48 2.72 -12.85
N LEU A 161 4.69 3.76 -13.13
CA LEU A 161 3.69 3.69 -14.19
C LEU A 161 4.39 3.53 -15.55
N ASP A 162 3.81 2.68 -16.40
CA ASP A 162 4.11 2.66 -17.83
C ASP A 162 3.76 4.02 -18.48
N ASP A 163 4.22 4.24 -19.70
CA ASP A 163 4.09 5.56 -20.33
C ASP A 163 2.63 5.92 -20.61
N GLU A 164 1.78 4.95 -21.00
CA GLU A 164 0.34 5.18 -21.22
C GLU A 164 -0.37 5.61 -19.92
N SER A 165 -0.12 4.88 -18.82
CA SER A 165 -0.69 5.17 -17.51
C SER A 165 -0.15 6.49 -16.95
N ARG A 166 1.09 6.86 -17.28
CA ARG A 166 1.67 8.15 -16.88
C ARG A 166 0.98 9.31 -17.57
N GLU A 167 0.69 9.22 -18.87
CA GLU A 167 -0.07 10.27 -19.58
C GLU A 167 -1.50 10.41 -19.05
N LYS A 168 -2.14 9.29 -18.69
CA LYS A 168 -3.43 9.31 -17.96
C LYS A 168 -3.31 9.99 -16.61
N ALA A 169 -2.26 9.69 -15.84
CA ALA A 169 -2.02 10.30 -14.53
C ALA A 169 -1.76 11.82 -14.63
N LYS A 170 -1.05 12.26 -15.68
CA LYS A 170 -0.87 13.69 -15.98
C LYS A 170 -2.21 14.37 -16.30
N SER A 171 -3.01 13.75 -17.17
CA SER A 171 -4.36 14.23 -17.52
C SER A 171 -5.30 14.28 -16.30
N ALA A 172 -5.14 13.35 -15.36
CA ALA A 172 -5.85 13.32 -14.09
C ALA A 172 -5.32 14.33 -13.04
N GLY A 173 -4.29 15.12 -13.39
CA GLY A 173 -3.75 16.14 -12.49
C GLY A 173 -2.97 15.58 -11.30
N LEU A 174 -2.35 14.41 -11.42
CA LEU A 174 -1.52 13.81 -10.35
C LEU A 174 -0.08 14.34 -10.32
N PHE A 175 0.27 15.24 -11.24
CA PHE A 175 1.60 15.82 -11.41
C PHE A 175 1.64 17.30 -10.98
N ARG A 176 0.93 17.64 -9.90
CA ARG A 176 0.82 19.00 -9.36
C ARG A 176 1.12 19.05 -7.85
N SER A 177 1.28 20.25 -7.32
CA SER A 177 1.36 20.47 -5.88
C SER A 177 0.03 20.11 -5.18
N GLY A 178 0.13 19.63 -3.94
CA GLY A 178 -1.05 19.30 -3.11
C GLY A 178 -1.73 17.97 -3.44
N VAL A 179 -1.17 17.16 -4.34
CA VAL A 179 -1.63 15.79 -4.58
C VAL A 179 -1.47 14.96 -3.31
N ARG A 180 -2.51 14.19 -2.96
CA ARG A 180 -2.46 13.29 -1.81
C ARG A 180 -2.04 11.89 -2.25
N GLN A 181 -1.39 11.17 -1.34
CA GLN A 181 -1.09 9.75 -1.55
C GLN A 181 -2.36 8.92 -1.80
N ALA A 182 -3.48 9.32 -1.19
CA ALA A 182 -4.78 8.69 -1.39
C ALA A 182 -5.24 8.79 -2.87
N ASP A 183 -5.05 9.94 -3.51
CA ASP A 183 -5.46 10.18 -4.90
C ASP A 183 -4.66 9.28 -5.85
N VAL A 184 -3.34 9.20 -5.64
CA VAL A 184 -2.47 8.30 -6.42
C VAL A 184 -2.86 6.84 -6.23
N ARG A 185 -3.21 6.44 -5.00
CA ARG A 185 -3.66 5.08 -4.71
C ARG A 185 -4.99 4.75 -5.38
N ALA A 186 -5.94 5.68 -5.33
CA ALA A 186 -7.25 5.53 -5.98
C ALA A 186 -7.08 5.37 -7.49
N PHE A 187 -6.29 6.24 -8.13
CA PHE A 187 -5.98 6.15 -9.55
C PHE A 187 -5.36 4.81 -9.95
N VAL A 188 -4.39 4.31 -9.18
CA VAL A 188 -3.78 3.00 -9.47
C VAL A 188 -4.76 1.84 -9.26
N GLN A 189 -5.71 1.97 -8.32
CA GLN A 189 -6.80 1.00 -8.19
C GLN A 189 -7.72 1.04 -9.41
N GLU A 190 -8.09 2.22 -9.89
CA GLU A 190 -8.92 2.38 -11.10
C GLU A 190 -8.26 1.80 -12.35
N LEU A 191 -6.94 1.97 -12.50
CA LEU A 191 -6.19 1.36 -13.61
C LEU A 191 -6.21 -0.18 -13.57
N LYS A 192 -6.26 -0.77 -12.37
CA LYS A 192 -6.29 -2.22 -12.18
C LYS A 192 -7.69 -2.80 -12.16
N ALA A 193 -8.71 -1.97 -11.96
CA ALA A 193 -10.08 -2.43 -12.00
C ALA A 193 -10.30 -3.06 -13.37
N PRO A 194 -10.80 -4.31 -13.45
CA PRO A 194 -11.19 -4.86 -14.73
C PRO A 194 -12.17 -3.85 -15.33
N ARG A 195 -11.79 -3.24 -16.47
CA ARG A 195 -12.79 -2.60 -17.32
C ARG A 195 -13.88 -3.64 -17.48
N ASN A 196 -15.13 -3.21 -17.37
CA ASN A 196 -16.28 -4.10 -17.42
C ASN A 196 -16.42 -4.62 -18.87
N ASP A 197 -15.43 -5.41 -19.31
CA ASP A 197 -15.21 -5.88 -20.68
C ASP A 197 -16.26 -6.91 -21.04
N LYS A 198 -17.00 -7.44 -20.05
CA LYS A 198 -18.24 -8.18 -20.27
C LYS A 198 -19.26 -7.37 -21.07
N GLY A 199 -19.56 -6.14 -20.65
CA GLY A 199 -20.52 -5.29 -21.37
C GLY A 199 -20.02 -4.87 -22.76
N LYS A 200 -18.70 -4.69 -22.91
CA LYS A 200 -18.09 -4.40 -24.22
C LYS A 200 -18.10 -5.62 -25.15
N LYS A 201 -17.85 -6.82 -24.62
CA LYS A 201 -17.89 -8.08 -25.36
C LYS A 201 -19.33 -8.41 -25.79
N GLU A 202 -20.30 -8.30 -24.87
CA GLU A 202 -21.72 -8.49 -25.16
C GLU A 202 -22.21 -7.50 -26.24
N ALA A 203 -21.79 -6.23 -26.17
CA ALA A 203 -22.11 -5.24 -27.20
C ALA A 203 -21.48 -5.57 -28.57
N LEU A 204 -20.24 -6.07 -28.59
CA LEU A 204 -19.56 -6.49 -29.83
C LEU A 204 -20.17 -7.78 -30.42
N GLU A 205 -20.61 -8.72 -29.57
CA GLU A 205 -21.31 -9.93 -30.01
C GLU A 205 -22.69 -9.61 -30.60
N ALA A 206 -23.45 -8.70 -29.97
CA ALA A 206 -24.72 -8.22 -30.52
C ALA A 206 -24.55 -7.50 -31.86
N GLU A 207 -23.51 -6.67 -32.01
CA GLU A 207 -23.23 -5.99 -33.27
C GLU A 207 -22.78 -6.97 -34.36
N LEU A 208 -22.00 -8.00 -34.01
CA LEU A 208 -21.63 -9.08 -34.94
C LEU A 208 -22.87 -9.82 -35.46
N GLU A 209 -23.79 -10.19 -34.55
CA GLU A 209 -25.03 -10.87 -34.91
C GLU A 209 -25.91 -10.00 -35.83
N ARG A 210 -26.03 -8.71 -35.53
CA ARG A 210 -26.73 -7.74 -36.37
C ARG A 210 -26.13 -7.64 -37.78
N LEU A 211 -24.81 -7.57 -37.88
CA LEU A 211 -24.10 -7.49 -39.16
C LEU A 211 -24.28 -8.78 -39.98
N LEU A 212 -24.22 -9.95 -39.34
CA LEU A 212 -24.46 -11.23 -40.01
C LEU A 212 -25.89 -11.32 -40.57
N ALA A 213 -26.90 -10.91 -39.79
CA ALA A 213 -28.29 -10.85 -40.25
C ALA A 213 -28.46 -9.90 -41.45
N ARG A 214 -27.72 -8.78 -41.46
CA ARG A 214 -27.72 -7.85 -42.59
C ARG A 214 -27.08 -8.45 -43.84
N VAL A 215 -25.98 -9.17 -43.70
CA VAL A 215 -25.31 -9.88 -44.80
C VAL A 215 -26.23 -10.92 -45.41
N GLU A 216 -26.89 -11.74 -44.59
CA GLU A 216 -27.84 -12.76 -45.07
C GLU A 216 -29.03 -12.13 -45.82
N LYS A 217 -29.57 -11.01 -45.31
CA LYS A 217 -30.62 -10.27 -46.01
C LYS A 217 -30.18 -9.78 -47.39
N VAL A 218 -28.99 -9.18 -47.48
CA VAL A 218 -28.44 -8.69 -48.75
C VAL A 218 -28.15 -9.83 -49.72
N ARG A 219 -27.70 -11.00 -49.23
CA ARG A 219 -27.51 -12.21 -50.05
C ARG A 219 -28.83 -12.73 -50.61
N ALA A 220 -29.89 -12.76 -49.80
CA ALA A 220 -31.21 -13.15 -50.26
C ALA A 220 -31.77 -12.19 -51.32
N GLU A 221 -31.56 -10.89 -51.14
CA GLU A 221 -31.93 -9.87 -52.13
C GLU A 221 -31.15 -10.08 -53.45
N LEU A 222 -29.82 -10.33 -53.39
CA LEU A 222 -29.02 -10.62 -54.58
C LEU A 222 -29.47 -11.87 -55.34
N ALA A 223 -29.88 -12.92 -54.62
CA ALA A 223 -30.37 -14.16 -55.22
C ALA A 223 -31.70 -13.99 -55.97
N GLN A 224 -32.43 -12.90 -55.74
CA GLN A 224 -33.65 -12.57 -56.51
C GLN A 224 -33.34 -11.90 -57.85
N PHE A 225 -32.11 -11.44 -58.06
CA PHE A 225 -31.64 -10.78 -59.29
C PHE A 225 -30.70 -11.65 -60.15
N SER A 226 -30.50 -12.92 -59.77
CA SER A 226 -29.71 -13.93 -60.48
C SER A 226 -30.60 -15.07 -60.95
#